data_AF-A0A1W9LGM2-F1
#
_entry.id   AF-A0A1W9LGM2-F1
#
_cell.length_a   1.000
_cell.length_b   1.000
_cell.length_c   1.000
_cell.angle_alpha   90.00
_cell.angle_beta   90.00
_cell.angle_gamma   90.00
#
_symmetry.space_group_name_H-M   'P 1'
#
loop_
_entity.id
_entity.type
_entity.pdbx_description
1 polymer ?
#
loop_
_entity_poly.entity_id
_entity_poly.type
_entity_poly.pdbx_seq_one_letter_code
_entity_poly.pdbx_strand_id
1 'polypeptide(L)'
;MMYDLIKNVCLLENNMRTTINIKDDLIEALLIHTQAKTKTKAIEISIREYIEKKSIEDIVSLSGKISIDSDWQKAEEAELNEYRNHS
;
A
#
# COMPACT_ATOMS: atom_id res chain seq x y z
N MET A 1 -26.33 -23.51 14.64
CA MET A 1 -27.30 -22.96 13.67
C MET A 1 -27.71 -21.53 14.04
N MET A 2 -28.18 -21.22 15.25
CA MET A 2 -28.50 -19.82 15.65
C MET A 2 -27.24 -18.96 15.91
N TYR A 3 -26.17 -19.57 16.44
CA TYR A 3 -24.93 -18.87 16.81
C TYR A 3 -24.09 -18.39 15.61
N ASP A 4 -24.29 -18.94 14.41
CA ASP A 4 -23.56 -18.53 13.20
C ASP A 4 -24.19 -17.29 12.52
N LEU A 5 -25.48 -17.03 12.73
CA LEU A 5 -26.12 -15.80 12.22
C LEU A 5 -25.72 -14.57 13.05
N ILE A 6 -25.56 -14.71 14.37
CA ILE A 6 -25.17 -13.59 15.23
C ILE A 6 -23.72 -13.16 14.94
N LYS A 7 -22.82 -14.09 14.60
CA LYS A 7 -21.44 -13.75 14.20
C LYS A 7 -21.36 -12.90 12.92
N ASN A 8 -22.31 -13.07 11.98
CA ASN A 8 -22.32 -12.29 10.74
C ASN A 8 -22.90 -10.87 10.91
N VAL A 9 -23.79 -10.65 11.88
CA VAL A 9 -24.24 -9.30 12.27
C VAL A 9 -23.19 -8.58 13.12
N CYS A 10 -22.43 -9.34 13.92
CA CYS A 10 -21.41 -8.86 14.84
C CYS A 10 -19.98 -9.00 14.25
N LEU A 11 -19.78 -8.67 12.96
CA LEU A 11 -18.48 -8.15 12.50
C LEU A 11 -18.31 -6.76 13.13
N LEU A 12 -18.10 -6.79 14.45
CA LEU A 12 -17.71 -5.68 15.28
C LEU A 12 -16.38 -5.17 14.72
N GLU A 13 -16.41 -4.00 14.10
CA GLU A 13 -15.22 -3.17 14.04
C GLU A 13 -14.72 -3.01 15.49
N ASN A 14 -13.60 -3.65 15.82
CA ASN A 14 -12.90 -3.45 17.08
C ASN A 14 -12.26 -2.06 17.06
N ASN A 15 -13.10 -1.02 17.14
CA ASN A 15 -12.67 0.36 17.11
C ASN A 15 -12.29 0.80 18.53
N MET A 16 -10.99 0.95 18.78
CA MET A 16 -10.48 1.44 20.06
C MET A 16 -10.61 2.97 20.12
N ARG A 17 -11.41 3.49 21.06
CA ARG A 17 -11.47 4.93 21.33
C ARG A 17 -10.26 5.36 22.14
N THR A 18 -9.55 6.38 21.65
CA THR A 18 -8.34 6.91 22.28
C THR A 18 -8.37 8.43 22.28
N THR A 19 -7.88 9.05 23.35
CA THR A 19 -7.65 10.50 23.41
C THR A 19 -6.18 10.77 23.15
N ILE A 20 -5.88 11.53 22.09
CA ILE A 20 -4.52 11.92 21.70
C ILE A 20 -4.49 13.43 21.49
N ASN A 21 -3.42 14.09 21.91
CA ASN A 21 -3.21 15.52 21.67
C ASN A 21 -2.41 15.72 20.39
N ILE A 22 -3.00 16.39 19.40
CA ILE A 22 -2.41 16.66 18.08
C ILE A 22 -2.65 18.14 17.76
N LYS A 23 -1.71 18.79 17.07
CA LYS A 23 -1.87 20.17 16.61
C LYS A 23 -3.04 20.28 15.62
N ASP A 24 -3.92 21.26 15.81
CA ASP A 24 -5.09 21.46 14.95
C ASP A 24 -4.70 21.74 13.50
N ASP A 25 -3.67 22.56 13.26
CA ASP A 25 -3.16 22.87 11.91
C ASP A 25 -2.82 21.61 11.10
N LEU A 26 -2.30 20.57 11.77
CA LEU A 26 -1.97 19.29 11.12
C LEU A 26 -3.23 18.51 10.76
N ILE A 27 -4.25 18.52 11.62
CA ILE A 27 -5.52 17.85 11.34
C ILE A 27 -6.29 18.56 10.23
N GLU A 28 -6.25 19.89 10.18
CA GLU A 28 -6.85 20.67 9.09
C GLU A 28 -6.17 20.38 7.76
N ALA A 29 -4.82 20.42 7.72
CA ALA A 29 -4.07 20.03 6.53
C ALA A 29 -4.41 18.60 6.11
N LEU A 30 -4.50 17.67 7.06
CA LEU A 30 -4.87 16.28 6.79
C LEU A 30 -6.25 16.18 6.15
N LEU A 31 -7.25 16.88 6.70
CA LEU A 31 -8.62 16.86 6.16
C LEU A 31 -8.70 17.43 4.74
N ILE A 32 -7.93 18.48 4.45
CA ILE A 32 -7.84 19.07 3.10
C ILE A 32 -7.25 18.06 2.11
N HIS A 33 -6.15 17.40 2.50
CA HIS A 33 -5.46 16.44 1.63
C HIS A 33 -6.24 15.12 1.45
N THR A 34 -6.86 14.59 2.50
CA THR A 34 -7.58 13.31 2.45
C THR A 34 -9.04 13.47 2.01
N GLN A 35 -9.55 14.70 1.91
CA GLN A 35 -10.97 15.04 1.63
C GLN A 35 -11.97 14.26 2.51
N ALA A 36 -11.56 13.90 3.73
CA ALA A 36 -12.34 13.03 4.59
C ALA A 36 -13.39 13.81 5.38
N LYS A 37 -14.57 13.22 5.57
CA LYS A 37 -15.68 13.85 6.30
C LYS A 37 -15.46 13.94 7.81
N THR A 38 -14.59 13.09 8.37
CA THR A 38 -14.36 13.02 9.83
C THR A 38 -12.87 12.95 10.14
N LYS A 39 -12.48 13.52 11.29
CA LYS A 39 -11.09 13.48 11.80
C LYS A 39 -10.59 12.05 11.95
N THR A 40 -11.43 11.14 12.44
CA THR A 40 -11.11 9.71 12.59
C THR A 40 -10.80 9.07 11.24
N LYS A 41 -11.59 9.38 10.20
CA LYS A 41 -11.38 8.78 8.89
C LYS A 41 -10.12 9.32 8.21
N ALA A 42 -9.84 10.61 8.37
CA ALA A 42 -8.59 11.21 7.90
C ALA A 42 -7.37 10.50 8.50
N ILE A 43 -7.37 10.32 9.83
CA ILE A 43 -6.29 9.64 10.55
C ILE A 43 -6.13 8.19 10.09
N GLU A 44 -7.22 7.45 9.91
CA GLU A 44 -7.18 6.06 9.45
C GLU A 44 -6.55 5.95 8.05
N ILE A 45 -6.92 6.85 7.13
CA ILE A 45 -6.35 6.90 5.77
C ILE A 45 -4.86 7.18 5.85
N SER A 46 -4.44 8.18 6.63
CA SER A 46 -3.03 8.56 6.73
C SER A 46 -2.17 7.47 7.36
N ILE A 47 -2.68 6.75 8.36
CA ILE A 47 -1.97 5.60 8.94
C ILE A 47 -1.79 4.50 7.88
N ARG A 48 -2.83 4.21 7.10
CA ARG A 48 -2.78 3.19 6.05
C ARG A 48 -1.77 3.55 4.96
N GLU A 49 -1.84 4.76 4.43
CA GLU A 49 -0.91 5.27 3.41
C GLU A 49 0.53 5.26 3.92
N TYR A 50 0.74 5.60 5.19
CA TYR A 50 2.07 5.55 5.80
C TYR A 50 2.62 4.11 5.85
N ILE A 51 1.80 3.13 6.24
CA ILE A 51 2.22 1.71 6.29
C ILE A 51 2.51 1.18 4.89
N GLU A 52 1.68 1.50 3.90
CA GLU A 52 1.87 1.09 2.51
C GLU A 52 3.17 1.68 1.94
N LYS A 53 3.39 2.99 2.15
CA LYS A 53 4.63 3.65 1.74
C LYS A 53 5.86 3.04 2.41
N LYS A 54 5.79 2.76 3.71
CA LYS A 54 6.90 2.13 4.46
C LYS A 54 7.21 0.74 3.90
N SER A 55 6.18 -0.04 3.59
CA SER A 55 6.35 -1.39 3.02
C SER A 55 7.06 -1.34 1.66
N ILE A 56 6.73 -0.37 0.82
CA ILE A 56 7.40 -0.15 -0.47
C ILE A 56 8.85 0.28 -0.24
N GLU A 57 9.11 1.22 0.67
CA GLU A 57 10.48 1.64 1.02
C GLU A 57 11.32 0.46 1.51
N ASP A 58 10.74 -0.42 2.32
CA ASP A 58 11.43 -1.60 2.84
C ASP A 58 11.77 -2.58 1.70
N ILE A 59 10.85 -2.82 0.75
CA ILE A 59 11.11 -3.64 -0.44
C ILE A 59 12.22 -3.01 -1.30
N VAL A 60 12.17 -1.71 -1.55
CA VAL A 60 13.19 -0.98 -2.32
C VAL A 60 14.55 -1.05 -1.63
N SER A 61 14.59 -0.93 -0.30
CA SER A 61 15.83 -1.06 0.48
C SER A 61 16.48 -2.44 0.34
N LEU A 62 15.66 -3.49 0.15
CA LEU A 62 16.12 -4.86 -0.10
C LEU A 62 16.52 -5.10 -1.56
N SER A 63 15.98 -4.33 -2.51
CA SER A 63 16.33 -4.41 -3.93
C SER A 63 17.81 -4.12 -4.20
N GLY A 64 18.51 -3.40 -3.31
CA GLY A 64 19.95 -3.18 -3.40
C GLY A 64 20.81 -4.40 -3.06
N LYS A 65 20.24 -5.46 -2.48
CA LYS A 65 20.94 -6.73 -2.17
C LYS A 65 20.66 -7.85 -3.17
N ILE A 66 19.61 -7.74 -3.98
CA ILE A 66 19.22 -8.76 -4.94
C ILE A 66 19.78 -8.33 -6.29
N SER A 67 20.89 -8.95 -6.71
CA SER A 67 21.38 -8.83 -8.09
C SER A 67 20.38 -9.56 -8.99
N ILE A 68 19.40 -8.84 -9.52
CA ILE A 68 18.51 -9.35 -10.54
C ILE A 68 19.30 -9.33 -11.83
N ASP A 69 19.99 -10.43 -12.13
CA ASP A 69 20.68 -10.63 -13.40
C ASP A 69 19.60 -10.91 -14.45
N SER A 70 18.99 -9.85 -14.96
CA SER A 70 18.11 -9.94 -16.12
C SER A 70 18.99 -10.02 -17.36
N ASP A 71 19.14 -11.21 -17.91
CA ASP A 71 19.74 -11.51 -19.22
C ASP A 71 18.89 -10.93 -20.38
N TRP A 72 18.39 -9.68 -20.25
CA TRP A 72 17.53 -9.02 -21.22
C TRP A 72 18.26 -8.80 -22.56
N GLN A 73 19.57 -8.60 -22.52
CA GLN A 73 20.41 -8.53 -23.74
C GLN A 73 20.40 -9.83 -24.54
N LYS A 74 20.38 -11.00 -23.88
CA LYS A 74 20.34 -12.29 -24.59
C LYS A 74 18.97 -12.55 -25.20
N ALA A 75 17.89 -12.11 -24.54
CA ALA A 75 16.54 -12.20 -25.09
C ALA A 75 16.39 -11.31 -26.32
N GLU A 76 16.91 -10.09 -26.28
CA GLU A 76 16.85 -9.16 -27.41
C GLU A 76 17.72 -9.59 -28.60
N GLU A 77 18.90 -10.17 -28.35
CA GLU A 77 19.74 -10.74 -29.40
C GLU A 77 19.10 -11.96 -30.07
N ALA A 78 18.36 -12.77 -29.32
CA ALA A 78 17.60 -13.90 -29.88
C ALA A 78 16.47 -13.42 -30.81
N GLU A 79 15.72 -12.39 -30.42
CA GLU A 79 14.67 -11.78 -31.26
C GLU A 79 15.27 -11.19 -32.54
N LEU A 80 16.37 -10.42 -32.44
CA LEU A 80 17.02 -9.82 -33.61
C LEU A 80 17.58 -10.87 -34.59
N ASN A 81 18.06 -12.01 -34.08
CA ASN A 81 18.56 -13.10 -34.89
C ASN A 81 17.43 -13.84 -35.63
N GLU A 82 16.24 -13.96 -35.06
CA GLU A 82 15.07 -14.50 -35.77
C GLU A 82 14.68 -13.61 -36.96
N TYR A 83 14.68 -12.29 -36.80
CA TYR A 83 14.41 -11.36 -37.90
C TYR A 83 15.43 -11.44 -39.04
N ARG A 84 16.71 -11.63 -38.72
CA ARG A 84 17.79 -11.75 -39.72
C ARG A 84 17.71 -13.04 -40.54
N ASN A 85 17.20 -14.13 -39.96
CA ASN A 85 17.12 -15.43 -40.64
C ASN A 85 15.86 -15.58 -41.52
N HIS A 86 14.94 -14.61 -41.50
CA HIS A 86 13.71 -14.58 -42.32
C HIS A 86 13.76 -13.58 -43.49
N SER A 87 14.93 -13.03 -43.84
CA SER A 87 15.19 -12.27 -45.09
C SER A 87 15.98 -13.11 -46.09
#